data_AF-K1UEY3-F1
#
_entry.id   AF-K1UEY3-F1
#
_cell.length_a   1.000
_cell.length_b   1.000
_cell.length_c   1.000
_cell.angle_alpha   90.00
_cell.angle_beta   90.00
_cell.angle_gamma   90.00
#
_symmetry.space_group_name_H-M   'P 1'
#
loop_
_entity.id
_entity.type
_entity.pdbx_description
1 polymer ?
#
loop_
_entity_poly.entity_id
_entity_poly.type
_entity_poly.pdbx_seq_one_letter_code
_entity_poly.pdbx_strand_id
1 'polypeptide(L)'
;MEVGGGGLFATTEDNLRLMKLYADDGMWNGERILSEDYAHKAVSLQNESATEAIGNPEASDNFLGYGFQIWLCQPKGVYRADGAMGQFSVVIPDLDMQISLNETATGAHWAQKTLDTLWAYLDRVKAVQHVEENPEQAARLATRMRHLAIAAPVFAPFSPLRSAINGKMFAVTKGRLRLWNEGMGSLSGAAGEQAIETAEF
;
A
#
# COMPACT_ATOMS: atom_id res chain seq x y z
N MET A 1 -2.20 9.07 14.04
CA MET A 1 -1.63 10.36 13.65
C MET A 1 -1.27 10.20 12.19
N GLU A 2 -1.94 10.93 11.31
CA GLU A 2 -1.55 10.95 9.91
C GLU A 2 -0.38 11.91 9.75
N VAL A 3 0.67 11.43 9.12
CA VAL A 3 1.83 12.22 8.72
C VAL A 3 1.91 12.09 7.21
N GLY A 4 2.39 13.10 6.48
CA GLY A 4 2.27 13.15 5.01
C GLY A 4 2.85 11.95 4.21
N GLY A 5 3.51 10.99 4.85
CA GLY A 5 3.96 9.72 4.26
C GLY A 5 3.42 8.45 4.93
N GLY A 6 2.39 8.51 5.79
CA GLY A 6 1.80 7.31 6.40
C GLY A 6 0.75 7.56 7.50
N GLY A 7 0.07 6.49 7.89
CA GLY A 7 -0.93 6.50 8.97
C GLY A 7 -2.38 6.69 8.51
N LEU A 8 -2.61 6.79 7.19
CA LEU A 8 -3.94 6.74 6.59
C LEU A 8 -4.52 5.32 6.68
N PHE A 9 -5.79 5.22 7.04
CA PHE A 9 -6.57 3.99 6.93
C PHE A 9 -7.48 4.08 5.71
N ALA A 10 -7.29 3.18 4.75
CA ALA A 10 -8.04 3.13 3.50
C ALA A 10 -8.43 1.68 3.20
N THR A 11 -9.56 1.48 2.53
CA THR A 11 -9.92 0.16 2.01
C THR A 11 -9.11 -0.17 0.75
N THR A 12 -9.06 -1.45 0.36
CA THR A 12 -8.48 -1.86 -0.93
C THR A 12 -9.16 -1.14 -2.10
N GLU A 13 -10.47 -0.88 -1.99
CA GLU A 13 -11.21 -0.15 -3.01
C GLU A 13 -10.79 1.32 -3.09
N ASP A 14 -10.53 1.98 -1.95
CA ASP A 14 -10.07 3.36 -1.92
C ASP A 14 -8.68 3.50 -2.59
N ASN A 15 -7.77 2.55 -2.33
CA ASN A 15 -6.47 2.49 -2.99
C ASN A 15 -6.61 2.28 -4.51
N LEU A 16 -7.61 1.50 -4.93
CA LEU A 16 -7.93 1.30 -6.33
C LEU A 16 -8.43 2.60 -6.96
N ARG A 17 -9.41 3.27 -6.34
CA ARG A 17 -9.94 4.56 -6.83
C ARG A 17 -8.86 5.64 -6.94
N LEU A 18 -7.96 5.72 -5.97
CA LEU A 18 -6.85 6.67 -5.99
C LEU A 18 -5.98 6.47 -7.22
N MET A 19 -5.56 5.23 -7.51
CA MET A 19 -4.70 4.99 -8.67
C MET A 19 -5.46 4.99 -10.00
N LYS A 20 -6.79 4.78 -9.98
CA LYS A 20 -7.66 5.01 -11.14
C LYS A 20 -7.71 6.49 -11.54
N LEU A 21 -7.67 7.41 -10.56
CA LEU A 21 -7.55 8.85 -10.83
C LEU A 21 -6.27 9.18 -11.61
N TYR A 22 -5.13 8.54 -11.29
CA TYR A 22 -3.90 8.69 -12.05
C TYR A 22 -3.97 8.03 -13.43
N ALA A 23 -4.61 6.86 -13.52
CA ALA A 23 -4.83 6.16 -14.80
C ALA A 23 -5.73 6.95 -15.76
N ASP A 24 -6.66 7.75 -15.23
CA ASP A 24 -7.58 8.60 -15.97
C ASP A 24 -7.08 10.05 -16.09
N ASP A 25 -5.76 10.27 -16.09
CA ASP A 25 -5.13 11.58 -16.33
C ASP A 25 -5.59 12.70 -15.37
N GLY A 26 -5.93 12.33 -14.14
CA GLY A 26 -6.43 13.25 -13.12
C GLY A 26 -7.91 13.57 -13.19
N MET A 27 -8.68 12.86 -14.02
CA MET A 27 -10.13 12.98 -14.14
C MET A 27 -10.85 11.96 -13.26
N TRP A 28 -11.89 12.38 -12.57
CA TRP A 28 -12.79 11.48 -11.84
C TRP A 28 -14.24 11.86 -12.12
N ASN A 29 -15.02 10.96 -12.72
CA ASN A 29 -16.43 11.19 -13.05
C ASN A 29 -16.71 12.53 -13.78
N GLY A 30 -15.80 12.94 -14.68
CA GLY A 30 -15.92 14.20 -15.44
C GLY A 30 -15.45 15.46 -14.70
N GLU A 31 -14.97 15.32 -13.47
CA GLU A 31 -14.32 16.40 -12.71
C GLU A 31 -12.80 16.21 -12.68
N ARG A 32 -12.06 17.28 -12.99
CA ARG A 32 -10.59 17.27 -12.93
C ARG A 32 -10.12 17.53 -11.49
N ILE A 33 -9.61 16.49 -10.83
CA ILE A 33 -9.04 16.58 -9.48
C ILE A 33 -7.54 16.90 -9.55
N LEU A 34 -6.81 16.28 -10.48
CA LEU A 34 -5.39 16.56 -10.74
C LEU A 34 -5.23 17.19 -12.13
N SER A 35 -4.26 18.10 -12.27
CA SER A 35 -3.89 18.53 -13.62
C SER A 35 -3.33 17.34 -14.39
N GLU A 36 -3.61 17.29 -15.69
CA GLU A 36 -3.12 16.23 -16.58
C GLU A 36 -1.58 16.15 -16.53
N ASP A 37 -0.91 17.29 -16.59
CA ASP A 37 0.55 17.39 -16.45
C ASP A 37 1.06 16.81 -15.12
N TYR A 38 0.34 17.04 -14.01
CA TYR A 38 0.71 16.46 -12.72
C TYR A 38 0.53 14.95 -12.71
N ALA A 39 -0.61 14.44 -13.20
CA ALA A 39 -0.88 13.01 -13.27
C ALA A 39 0.19 12.29 -14.12
N HIS A 40 0.53 12.83 -15.30
CA HIS A 40 1.54 12.28 -16.19
C HIS A 40 2.95 12.31 -15.58
N LYS A 41 3.32 13.40 -14.92
CA LYS A 41 4.61 13.49 -14.22
C LYS A 41 4.69 12.53 -13.03
N ALA A 42 3.60 12.36 -12.28
CA ALA A 42 3.56 11.44 -11.15
C ALA A 42 3.81 9.99 -11.58
N VAL A 43 3.32 9.57 -12.74
CA VAL A 43 3.48 8.18 -13.22
C VAL A 43 4.67 7.97 -14.15
N SER A 44 5.56 8.96 -14.27
CA SER A 44 6.77 8.90 -15.10
C SER A 44 8.03 9.15 -14.28
N LEU A 45 9.18 8.84 -14.85
CA LEU A 45 10.47 8.97 -14.18
C LEU A 45 10.77 10.44 -13.87
N GLN A 46 10.77 10.80 -12.59
CA GLN A 46 11.20 12.12 -12.11
C GLN A 46 12.49 12.04 -11.28
N ASN A 47 12.74 10.88 -10.64
CA ASN A 47 13.94 10.61 -9.87
C ASN A 47 14.45 9.17 -10.12
N GLU A 48 15.76 9.05 -10.34
CA GLU A 48 16.44 7.75 -10.37
C GLU A 48 16.48 7.18 -8.95
N SER A 49 16.22 5.88 -8.80
CA SER A 49 16.14 5.24 -7.48
C SER A 49 17.03 4.02 -7.34
N ALA A 50 18.00 3.82 -8.23
CA ALA A 50 18.90 2.67 -8.20
C ALA A 50 19.71 2.54 -6.90
N THR A 51 19.94 3.65 -6.18
CA THR A 51 20.65 3.66 -4.90
C THR A 51 19.88 3.01 -3.76
N GLU A 52 18.56 2.80 -3.91
CA GLU A 52 17.75 2.05 -2.93
C GLU A 52 18.32 0.65 -2.68
N ALA A 53 19.03 0.07 -3.66
CA ALA A 53 19.72 -1.20 -3.51
C ALA A 53 20.75 -1.23 -2.38
N ILE A 54 21.26 -0.08 -1.93
CA ILE A 54 22.23 0.02 -0.82
C ILE A 54 21.53 -0.28 0.52
N GLY A 55 20.32 0.24 0.72
CA GLY A 55 19.58 0.13 1.98
C GLY A 55 18.55 -1.00 1.99
N ASN A 56 18.03 -1.38 0.81
CA ASN A 56 16.98 -2.36 0.65
C ASN A 56 17.19 -3.23 -0.59
N PRO A 57 18.26 -4.05 -0.64
CA PRO A 57 18.68 -4.81 -1.82
C PRO A 57 17.64 -5.83 -2.32
N GLU A 58 16.69 -6.23 -1.48
CA GLU A 58 15.65 -7.22 -1.83
C GLU A 58 14.47 -6.60 -2.60
N ALA A 59 14.25 -5.27 -2.52
CA ALA A 59 13.13 -4.59 -3.16
C ALA A 59 13.48 -4.11 -4.58
N SER A 60 13.83 -5.04 -5.46
CA SER A 60 14.36 -4.72 -6.78
C SER A 60 13.46 -3.85 -7.67
N ASP A 61 12.14 -3.91 -7.52
CA ASP A 61 11.22 -3.02 -8.22
C ASP A 61 11.41 -1.54 -7.81
N ASN A 62 11.88 -1.26 -6.59
CA ASN A 62 12.13 0.10 -6.10
C ASN A 62 13.35 0.75 -6.78
N PHE A 63 14.10 0.02 -7.61
CA PHE A 63 15.32 0.55 -8.22
C PHE A 63 15.05 1.25 -9.56
N LEU A 64 13.80 1.17 -10.05
CA LEU A 64 13.45 1.47 -11.43
C LEU A 64 12.91 2.89 -11.64
N GLY A 65 12.99 3.73 -10.62
CA GLY A 65 12.62 5.11 -10.66
C GLY A 65 11.35 5.43 -9.88
N TYR A 66 11.21 6.73 -9.63
CA TYR A 66 10.15 7.27 -8.81
C TYR A 66 9.60 8.56 -9.43
N GLY A 67 8.29 8.66 -9.51
CA GLY A 67 7.56 9.83 -9.98
C GLY A 67 6.74 10.41 -8.84
N PHE A 68 7.18 11.55 -8.30
CA PHE A 68 6.58 12.18 -7.12
C PHE A 68 6.34 11.24 -5.93
N GLN A 69 5.21 10.54 -5.85
CA GLN A 69 4.86 9.59 -4.78
C GLN A 69 4.50 8.19 -5.31
N ILE A 70 4.89 7.88 -6.56
CA ILE A 70 4.52 6.67 -7.30
C ILE A 70 5.80 5.97 -7.79
N TRP A 71 5.88 4.66 -7.59
CA TRP A 71 6.99 3.84 -8.07
C TRP A 71 6.76 3.36 -9.50
N LEU A 72 7.83 3.36 -10.28
CA LEU A 72 7.87 2.61 -11.54
C LEU A 72 8.15 1.13 -11.25
N CYS A 73 7.75 0.26 -12.17
CA CYS A 73 7.81 -1.19 -11.98
C CYS A 73 8.66 -1.88 -13.06
N GLN A 74 9.03 -3.14 -12.81
CA GLN A 74 9.81 -3.93 -13.77
C GLN A 74 9.13 -4.05 -15.15
N PRO A 75 7.83 -4.36 -15.25
CA PRO A 75 7.17 -4.29 -16.55
C PRO A 75 7.10 -2.83 -17.02
N LYS A 76 7.62 -2.58 -18.22
CA LYS A 76 7.63 -1.24 -18.82
C LYS A 76 6.22 -0.65 -18.86
N GLY A 77 6.11 0.62 -18.42
CA GLY A 77 4.85 1.37 -18.41
C GLY A 77 3.94 1.07 -17.22
N VAL A 78 4.29 0.10 -16.37
CA VAL A 78 3.57 -0.21 -15.14
C VAL A 78 4.10 0.65 -14.00
N TYR A 79 3.18 1.12 -13.15
CA TYR A 79 3.49 1.96 -12.00
C TYR A 79 2.59 1.61 -10.82
N ARG A 80 3.01 1.94 -9.60
CA ARG A 80 2.26 1.61 -8.38
C ARG A 80 2.38 2.65 -7.28
N ALA A 81 1.31 2.82 -6.52
CA ALA A 81 1.41 3.31 -5.16
C ALA A 81 1.86 2.14 -4.25
N ASP A 82 2.75 2.44 -3.31
CA ASP A 82 3.44 1.47 -2.47
C ASP A 82 3.41 1.93 -1.01
N GLY A 83 2.92 1.08 -0.13
CA GLY A 83 2.92 1.29 1.31
C GLY A 83 3.63 0.14 2.04
N ALA A 84 4.16 0.45 3.22
CA ALA A 84 4.91 -0.50 4.04
C ALA A 84 4.18 -1.84 4.21
N MET A 85 4.95 -2.93 4.24
CA MET A 85 4.44 -4.29 4.42
C MET A 85 3.55 -4.80 3.25
N GLY A 86 3.72 -4.26 2.04
CA GLY A 86 3.05 -4.78 0.83
C GLY A 86 1.65 -4.22 0.61
N GLN A 87 1.46 -2.90 0.79
CA GLN A 87 0.23 -2.24 0.37
C GLN A 87 0.45 -1.75 -1.06
N PHE A 88 -0.12 -2.42 -2.05
CA PHE A 88 0.08 -2.03 -3.46
C PHE A 88 -1.23 -1.64 -4.14
N SER A 89 -1.12 -0.65 -5.03
CA SER A 89 -2.13 -0.37 -6.05
C SER A 89 -1.40 -0.12 -7.36
N VAL A 90 -1.47 -1.12 -8.25
CA VAL A 90 -0.66 -1.25 -9.45
C VAL A 90 -1.54 -0.99 -10.67
N VAL A 91 -1.10 -0.10 -11.57
CA VAL A 91 -1.79 0.20 -12.82
C VAL A 91 -0.99 -0.36 -14.00
N ILE A 92 -1.68 -1.04 -14.91
CA ILE A 92 -1.13 -1.69 -16.09
C ILE A 92 -1.83 -1.12 -17.33
N PRO A 93 -1.40 0.03 -17.86
CA PRO A 93 -2.11 0.76 -18.91
C PRO A 93 -2.33 -0.07 -20.19
N ASP A 94 -1.30 -0.79 -20.64
CA ASP A 94 -1.37 -1.61 -21.87
C ASP A 94 -2.45 -2.71 -21.83
N LEU A 95 -2.93 -3.06 -20.63
CA LEU A 95 -3.97 -4.08 -20.43
C LEU A 95 -5.32 -3.48 -19.97
N ASP A 96 -5.43 -2.16 -19.85
CA ASP A 96 -6.56 -1.49 -19.19
C ASP A 96 -6.91 -2.16 -17.85
N MET A 97 -5.87 -2.41 -17.04
CA MET A 97 -5.97 -3.24 -15.85
C MET A 97 -5.38 -2.53 -14.64
N GLN A 98 -6.01 -2.78 -13.49
CA GLN A 98 -5.52 -2.33 -12.20
C GLN A 98 -5.69 -3.42 -11.14
N ILE A 99 -4.69 -3.57 -10.29
CA ILE A 99 -4.69 -4.57 -9.21
C ILE A 99 -4.27 -3.87 -7.92
N SER A 100 -5.13 -3.93 -6.90
CA SER A 100 -4.80 -3.48 -5.54
C SER A 100 -4.83 -4.65 -4.56
N LEU A 101 -3.89 -4.63 -3.63
CA LEU A 101 -3.66 -5.68 -2.66
C LEU A 101 -3.17 -5.09 -1.34
N ASN A 102 -3.64 -5.67 -0.25
CA ASN A 102 -3.22 -5.35 1.10
C ASN A 102 -2.58 -6.59 1.71
N GLU A 103 -1.31 -6.45 2.09
CA GLU A 103 -0.51 -7.52 2.68
C GLU A 103 -0.04 -7.12 4.09
N THR A 104 0.51 -8.07 4.83
CA THR A 104 1.25 -7.83 6.07
C THR A 104 2.64 -8.48 5.97
N ALA A 105 3.39 -8.12 4.92
CA ALA A 105 4.73 -8.63 4.66
C ALA A 105 5.68 -8.26 5.80
N THR A 106 6.42 -9.23 6.35
CA THR A 106 7.36 -9.00 7.45
C THR A 106 8.75 -8.54 6.97
N GLY A 107 8.95 -8.39 5.66
CA GLY A 107 10.22 -7.96 5.06
C GLY A 107 10.10 -7.66 3.57
N ALA A 108 11.10 -6.98 3.03
CA ALA A 108 11.11 -6.53 1.63
C ALA A 108 11.08 -7.70 0.63
N HIS A 109 11.80 -8.80 0.87
CA HIS A 109 11.71 -9.99 0.02
C HIS A 109 10.30 -10.58 -0.12
N TRP A 110 9.46 -10.50 0.91
CA TRP A 110 8.07 -10.98 0.82
C TRP A 110 7.24 -10.07 -0.08
N ALA A 111 7.33 -8.76 0.14
CA ALA A 111 6.65 -7.76 -0.68
C ALA A 111 7.12 -7.83 -2.15
N GLN A 112 8.42 -7.99 -2.39
CA GLN A 112 8.98 -8.20 -3.73
C GLN A 112 8.46 -9.50 -4.36
N LYS A 113 8.40 -10.60 -3.60
CA LYS A 113 7.87 -11.87 -4.12
C LYS A 113 6.40 -11.77 -4.55
N THR A 114 5.60 -10.94 -3.88
CA THR A 114 4.24 -10.60 -4.32
C THR A 114 4.25 -9.91 -5.68
N LEU A 115 5.13 -8.92 -5.90
CA LEU A 115 5.30 -8.25 -7.20
C LEU A 115 5.80 -9.21 -8.28
N ASP A 116 6.81 -10.03 -8.02
CA ASP A 116 7.31 -11.03 -8.96
C ASP A 116 6.20 -12.00 -9.41
N THR A 117 5.35 -12.42 -8.46
CA THR A 117 4.19 -13.28 -8.73
C THR A 117 3.17 -12.55 -9.61
N LEU A 118 2.93 -11.27 -9.35
CA LEU A 118 2.07 -10.45 -10.19
C LEU A 118 2.63 -10.32 -11.62
N TRP A 119 3.93 -10.07 -11.77
CA TRP A 119 4.59 -9.97 -13.07
C TRP A 119 4.47 -11.28 -13.87
N ALA A 120 4.73 -12.43 -13.23
CA ALA A 120 4.53 -13.74 -13.84
C ALA A 120 3.06 -13.98 -14.24
N TYR A 121 2.10 -13.46 -13.47
CA TYR A 121 0.69 -13.50 -13.84
C TYR A 121 0.37 -12.62 -15.05
N LEU A 122 0.91 -11.40 -15.11
CA LEU A 122 0.72 -10.51 -16.27
C LEU A 122 1.28 -11.11 -17.56
N ASP A 123 2.44 -11.77 -17.49
CA ASP A 123 3.01 -12.47 -18.65
C ASP A 123 2.06 -13.55 -19.18
N ARG A 124 1.41 -14.31 -18.27
CA ARG A 124 0.40 -15.30 -18.64
C ARG A 124 -0.84 -14.67 -19.25
N VAL A 125 -1.31 -13.54 -18.71
CA VAL A 125 -2.46 -12.82 -19.26
C VAL A 125 -2.15 -12.32 -20.68
N LYS A 126 -0.97 -11.71 -20.88
CA LYS A 126 -0.51 -11.23 -22.19
C LYS A 126 -0.33 -12.36 -23.22
N ALA A 127 0.04 -13.56 -22.76
CA ALA A 127 0.19 -14.73 -23.63
C ALA A 127 -1.16 -15.33 -24.07
N VAL A 128 -2.26 -15.07 -23.35
CA VAL A 128 -3.60 -15.49 -23.75
C VAL A 128 -4.10 -14.51 -24.82
N GLN A 129 -4.23 -14.99 -26.06
CA GLN A 129 -4.92 -14.23 -27.10
C GLN A 129 -6.36 -13.97 -26.66
N HIS A 130 -6.89 -12.78 -26.98
CA HIS A 130 -8.25 -12.39 -26.66
C HIS A 130 -9.23 -13.51 -27.05
N VAL A 131 -9.76 -14.20 -26.04
CA VAL A 131 -10.73 -15.27 -26.18
C VAL A 131 -12.11 -14.70 -25.90
N GLU A 132 -13.09 -15.08 -26.71
CA GLU A 132 -14.48 -14.75 -26.42
C GLU A 132 -14.85 -15.22 -25.02
N GLU A 133 -15.63 -14.41 -24.30
CA GLU A 133 -16.10 -14.75 -22.97
C GLU A 133 -16.92 -16.04 -23.03
N ASN A 134 -16.51 -17.04 -22.25
CA ASN A 134 -17.29 -18.25 -22.09
C ASN A 134 -18.37 -18.04 -21.02
N PRO A 135 -19.67 -18.03 -21.35
CA PRO A 135 -20.73 -17.69 -20.40
C PRO A 135 -20.81 -18.64 -19.20
N GLU A 136 -20.46 -19.90 -19.40
CA GLU A 136 -20.45 -20.90 -18.32
C GLU A 136 -19.32 -20.62 -17.32
N GLN A 137 -18.11 -20.34 -17.83
CA GLN A 137 -16.96 -20.03 -16.96
C GLN A 137 -17.16 -18.68 -16.26
N ALA A 138 -17.71 -17.68 -16.95
CA ALA A 138 -18.06 -16.39 -16.36
C ALA A 138 -19.09 -16.55 -15.23
N ALA A 139 -20.16 -17.34 -15.44
CA ALA A 139 -21.16 -17.63 -14.41
C ALA A 139 -20.58 -18.37 -13.20
N ARG A 140 -19.66 -19.32 -13.43
CA ARG A 140 -18.92 -20.01 -12.37
C ARG A 140 -18.05 -19.05 -11.56
N LEU A 141 -17.32 -18.16 -12.24
CA LEU A 141 -16.48 -17.14 -11.59
C LEU A 141 -17.34 -16.17 -10.77
N ALA A 142 -18.41 -15.62 -11.35
CA ALA A 142 -19.34 -14.72 -10.64
C ALA A 142 -19.94 -15.37 -9.38
N THR A 143 -20.27 -16.66 -9.48
CA THR A 143 -20.74 -17.42 -8.31
C THR A 143 -19.66 -17.56 -7.26
N ARG A 144 -18.42 -17.90 -7.63
CA ARG A 144 -17.29 -17.95 -6.68
C ARG A 144 -17.06 -16.61 -6.00
N MET A 145 -17.01 -15.52 -6.77
CA MET A 145 -16.76 -14.17 -6.24
C MET A 145 -17.79 -13.74 -5.19
N ARG A 146 -19.07 -14.12 -5.35
CA ARG A 146 -20.12 -13.85 -4.34
C ARG A 146 -19.91 -14.53 -2.99
N HIS A 147 -19.09 -15.58 -2.93
CA HIS A 147 -18.83 -16.35 -1.70
C HIS A 147 -17.45 -16.07 -1.10
N LEU A 148 -16.59 -15.33 -1.79
CA LEU A 148 -15.28 -14.94 -1.26
C LEU A 148 -15.47 -13.76 -0.30
N ALA A 149 -15.52 -14.07 0.99
CA ALA A 149 -15.51 -13.07 2.05
C ALA A 149 -14.49 -13.47 3.12
N ILE A 150 -13.72 -12.50 3.58
CA ILE A 150 -13.00 -12.61 4.85
C ILE A 150 -13.96 -12.05 5.90
N ALA A 151 -14.13 -12.76 7.02
CA ALA A 151 -14.97 -12.26 8.10
C ALA A 151 -14.48 -10.88 8.52
N ALA A 152 -15.39 -9.89 8.57
CA ALA A 152 -15.02 -8.57 9.03
C ALA A 152 -14.45 -8.68 10.46
N PRO A 153 -13.34 -7.99 10.77
CA PRO A 153 -12.85 -7.93 12.14
C PRO A 153 -13.94 -7.35 13.03
N VAL A 154 -13.97 -7.76 14.31
CA VAL A 154 -14.93 -7.23 15.27
C VAL A 154 -14.75 -5.71 15.37
N PHE A 155 -15.77 -4.95 14.96
CA PHE A 155 -15.75 -3.50 15.06
C PHE A 155 -15.82 -3.09 16.55
N ALA A 156 -14.68 -2.62 17.06
CA ALA A 156 -14.56 -2.08 18.41
C ALA A 156 -14.03 -0.64 18.31
N PRO A 157 -14.92 0.37 18.20
CA PRO A 157 -14.51 1.76 17.96
C PRO A 157 -13.72 2.36 19.14
N PHE A 158 -13.75 1.70 20.30
CA PHE A 158 -13.05 2.11 21.50
C PHE A 158 -12.34 0.92 22.14
N SER A 159 -11.12 1.17 22.63
CA SER A 159 -10.41 0.20 23.47
C SER A 159 -11.24 -0.14 24.71
N PRO A 160 -11.24 -1.41 25.17
CA PRO A 160 -11.81 -1.79 26.47
C PRO A 160 -11.23 -0.99 27.65
N LEU A 161 -10.02 -0.45 27.50
CA LEU A 161 -9.35 0.37 28.51
C LEU A 161 -9.86 1.83 28.56
N ARG A 162 -10.73 2.25 27.63
CA ARG A 162 -11.17 3.64 27.53
C ARG A 162 -11.77 4.16 28.84
N SER A 163 -12.66 3.40 29.49
CA SER A 163 -13.27 3.82 30.77
C SER A 163 -12.26 3.90 31.91
N ALA A 164 -11.20 3.09 31.85
CA ALA A 164 -10.15 3.06 32.87
C ALA A 164 -9.13 4.21 32.71
N ILE A 165 -8.99 4.79 31.51
CA ILE A 165 -7.97 5.81 31.19
C ILE A 165 -8.60 7.20 30.96
N ASN A 166 -9.76 7.27 30.30
CA ASN A 166 -10.33 8.53 29.85
C ASN A 166 -10.70 9.43 31.03
N GLY A 167 -10.25 10.69 31.00
CA GLY A 167 -10.47 11.66 32.08
C GLY A 167 -9.56 11.50 33.30
N LYS A 168 -8.62 10.54 33.29
CA LYS A 168 -7.59 10.43 34.34
C LYS A 168 -6.31 11.17 33.94
N MET A 169 -5.66 11.77 34.93
CA MET A 169 -4.33 12.35 34.78
C MET A 169 -3.29 11.34 35.23
N PHE A 170 -2.23 11.20 34.44
CA PHE A 170 -1.10 10.33 34.74
C PHE A 170 0.16 11.19 34.85
N ALA A 171 0.98 10.95 35.87
CA ALA A 171 2.28 11.57 36.03
C ALA A 171 3.36 10.52 35.82
N VAL A 172 4.36 10.85 35.00
CA VAL A 172 5.54 10.00 34.84
C VAL A 172 6.43 10.22 36.06
N THR A 173 6.52 9.22 36.94
CA THR A 173 7.32 9.30 38.17
C THR A 173 8.78 8.89 37.96
N LYS A 174 9.07 8.10 36.92
CA LYS A 174 10.41 7.71 36.47
C LYS A 174 10.40 7.41 34.96
N GLY A 175 11.47 7.77 34.24
CA GLY A 175 11.62 7.48 32.80
C GLY A 175 10.88 8.46 31.87
N ARG A 176 10.52 8.02 30.66
CA ARG A 176 9.74 8.79 29.66
C ARG A 176 8.56 7.98 29.14
N LEU A 177 7.37 8.59 29.12
CA LEU A 177 6.21 8.06 28.42
C LEU A 177 6.36 8.31 26.91
N ARG A 178 6.29 7.24 26.11
CA ARG A 178 6.17 7.31 24.65
C ARG A 178 4.88 6.62 24.23
N LEU A 179 4.11 7.25 23.34
CA LEU A 179 2.86 6.70 22.80
C LEU A 179 3.09 5.88 21.50
N TRP A 180 4.34 5.52 21.22
CA TRP A 180 4.76 4.81 20.01
C TRP A 180 5.49 3.53 20.39
N ASN A 181 5.27 2.44 19.64
CA ASN A 181 6.05 1.20 19.78
C ASN A 181 7.44 1.39 19.14
N GLU A 182 8.45 0.66 19.65
CA GLU A 182 9.84 0.65 19.18
C GLU A 182 9.96 0.43 17.65
N GLY A 183 9.01 -0.28 17.04
CA GLY A 183 8.98 -0.55 15.59
C GLY A 183 8.88 0.67 14.66
N MET A 184 8.37 1.82 15.15
CA MET A 184 8.40 3.06 14.36
C MET A 184 9.75 3.79 14.48
N GLY A 185 10.49 3.59 15.58
CA GLY A 185 11.85 4.14 15.74
C GLY A 185 12.84 3.49 14.77
N SER A 186 12.67 2.19 14.50
CA SER A 186 13.43 1.47 13.47
C SER A 186 13.11 1.94 12.05
N LEU A 187 11.89 2.38 11.78
CA LEU A 187 11.49 2.90 10.45
C LEU A 187 12.02 4.32 10.18
N SER A 188 12.26 5.12 11.23
CA SER A 188 12.78 6.49 11.11
C SER A 188 14.31 6.60 11.24
N GLY A 189 15.03 5.49 11.39
CA GLY A 189 16.49 5.48 11.60
C GLY A 189 16.95 6.07 12.94
N ALA A 190 16.05 6.28 13.91
CA ALA A 190 16.38 6.84 15.21
C ALA A 190 16.71 5.72 16.19
N ALA A 191 17.89 5.78 16.81
CA ALA A 191 18.29 4.81 17.85
C ALA A 191 17.26 4.81 18.99
N GLY A 192 16.66 3.65 19.25
CA GLY A 192 15.69 3.47 20.32
C GLY A 192 16.38 3.53 21.68
N GLU A 193 16.14 4.59 22.45
CA GLU A 193 16.40 4.61 23.89
C GLU A 193 15.29 3.83 24.65
N GLN A 194 15.65 3.17 25.74
CA GLN A 194 14.78 2.29 26.54
C GLN A 194 13.41 2.89 26.89
N ALA A 195 12.36 2.08 26.72
CA ALA A 195 10.98 2.38 27.12
C ALA A 195 10.74 2.19 28.64
N ILE A 196 9.55 2.60 29.11
CA ILE A 196 9.11 2.72 30.52
C ILE A 196 9.51 1.51 31.39
N GLU A 197 10.21 1.76 32.51
CA GLU A 197 10.52 0.72 33.50
C GLU A 197 9.36 0.43 34.46
N THR A 198 8.62 1.45 34.93
CA THR A 198 7.45 1.28 35.81
C THR A 198 6.47 2.45 35.70
N ALA A 199 5.18 2.19 35.94
CA ALA A 199 4.14 3.18 36.17
C ALA A 199 3.31 2.71 37.39
N GLU A 200 3.06 3.59 38.37
CA GLU A 200 2.29 3.27 39.59
C GLU A 200 1.09 4.22 39.78
N PHE A 201 0.13 3.74 40.57
CA PHE A 201 -1.21 4.29 40.81
C PHE A 201 -1.25 5.37 41.89
#